data_AF-A0A6M7UY59-F1
#
_entry.id   AF-A0A6M7UY59-F1
#
_cell.length_a   1.000
_cell.length_b   1.000
_cell.length_c   1.000
_cell.angle_alpha   90.00
_cell.angle_beta   90.00
_cell.angle_gamma   90.00
#
_symmetry.space_group_name_H-M   'P 1'
#
loop_
_entity.id
_entity.type
_entity.pdbx_description
1 polymer ?
#
loop_
_entity_poly.entity_id
_entity_poly.type
_entity_poly.pdbx_seq_one_letter_code
_entity_poly.pdbx_strand_id
1 'polypeptide(L)'
;MILAFLAPVLAVLGPIWSFSTSRVGLPLVVAGGIVFFYEGVPIGPLRYIPYAGPVLASLVDGRVDREYAAGQKAEAALWQERLRLAAIAQAADTKTRQQDIDAAAQEYIDRQHSDAGRIAELQRAHKDEDNVPPDPTKPAVCRPAGISAGVSTRLDAIGR
;
A
#
# COMPACT_ATOMS: atom_id res chain seq x y z
N MET A 1 -49.03 -34.78 -41.75
CA MET A 1 -48.93 -33.85 -40.60
C MET A 1 -47.79 -32.84 -40.68
N ILE A 2 -46.72 -33.05 -41.46
CA ILE A 2 -45.57 -32.11 -41.53
C ILE A 2 -45.88 -30.82 -42.32
N LEU A 3 -46.71 -30.90 -43.36
CA LEU A 3 -47.09 -29.75 -44.21
C LEU A 3 -47.89 -28.66 -43.48
N ALA A 4 -48.66 -29.02 -42.44
CA ALA A 4 -49.47 -28.06 -41.68
C ALA A 4 -48.61 -27.14 -40.77
N PHE A 5 -47.43 -27.59 -40.36
CA PHE A 5 -46.50 -26.80 -39.55
C PHE A 5 -45.59 -25.88 -40.39
N LEU A 6 -45.34 -26.24 -41.65
CA LEU A 6 -44.49 -25.47 -42.58
C LEU A 6 -45.23 -24.30 -43.24
N ALA A 7 -46.54 -24.41 -43.42
CA ALA A 7 -47.36 -23.38 -44.04
C ALA A 7 -47.28 -21.99 -43.35
N PRO A 8 -47.43 -21.87 -42.01
CA PRO A 8 -47.31 -20.57 -41.34
C PRO A 8 -45.88 -20.01 -41.39
N VAL A 9 -44.87 -20.88 -41.37
CA VAL A 9 -43.45 -20.49 -41.43
C VAL A 9 -43.10 -19.91 -42.81
N LEU A 10 -43.56 -20.56 -43.89
CA LEU A 10 -43.36 -20.09 -45.26
C LEU A 10 -44.16 -18.83 -45.58
N ALA A 11 -45.37 -18.67 -45.01
CA ALA A 11 -46.18 -17.47 -45.17
C ALA A 11 -45.54 -16.21 -44.57
N VAL A 12 -44.68 -16.37 -43.56
CA VAL A 12 -43.94 -15.26 -42.93
C VAL A 12 -42.56 -15.07 -43.56
N LEU A 13 -41.83 -16.17 -43.82
CA LEU A 13 -40.47 -16.10 -44.37
C LEU A 13 -40.44 -15.69 -45.84
N GLY A 14 -41.43 -16.05 -46.65
CA GLY A 14 -41.49 -15.68 -48.07
C GLY A 14 -41.50 -14.17 -48.30
N PRO A 15 -42.41 -13.41 -47.65
CA PRO A 15 -42.45 -11.95 -47.74
C PRO A 15 -41.17 -11.28 -47.23
N ILE A 16 -40.61 -11.77 -46.12
CA ILE A 16 -39.36 -11.25 -45.56
C ILE A 16 -38.22 -11.45 -46.56
N TRP A 17 -38.09 -12.66 -47.12
CA TRP A 17 -37.08 -12.97 -48.13
C TRP A 17 -37.21 -12.08 -49.36
N SER A 18 -38.43 -11.95 -49.90
CA SER A 18 -38.70 -11.10 -51.06
C SER A 18 -38.39 -9.62 -50.80
N PHE A 19 -38.65 -9.14 -49.58
CA PHE A 19 -38.29 -7.79 -49.18
C PHE A 19 -36.77 -7.62 -49.08
N SER A 20 -36.09 -8.56 -48.40
CA SER A 20 -34.63 -8.54 -48.22
C SER A 20 -33.86 -8.60 -49.53
N THR A 21 -34.41 -9.19 -50.60
CA THR A 21 -33.78 -9.22 -51.93
C THR A 21 -34.26 -8.12 -52.87
N SER A 22 -35.19 -7.26 -52.44
CA SER A 22 -35.72 -6.17 -53.27
C SER A 22 -34.72 -5.02 -53.42
N ARG A 23 -34.90 -4.18 -54.44
CA ARG A 23 -34.04 -3.00 -54.69
C ARG A 23 -34.03 -1.99 -53.54
N VAL A 24 -35.05 -2.00 -52.68
CA VAL A 24 -35.18 -1.07 -51.54
C VAL A 24 -34.82 -1.77 -50.22
N GLY A 25 -35.26 -3.01 -50.04
CA GLY A 25 -35.00 -3.77 -48.81
C GLY A 25 -33.56 -4.27 -48.70
N LEU A 26 -32.91 -4.65 -49.81
CA LEU A 26 -31.50 -5.09 -49.78
C LEU A 26 -30.56 -3.99 -49.27
N PRO A 27 -30.61 -2.73 -49.76
CA PRO A 27 -29.83 -1.64 -49.18
C PRO A 27 -30.12 -1.39 -47.71
N LEU A 28 -31.38 -1.50 -47.26
CA LEU A 28 -31.75 -1.30 -45.86
C LEU A 28 -31.23 -2.41 -44.94
N VAL A 29 -31.27 -3.67 -45.38
CA VAL A 29 -30.72 -4.81 -44.64
C VAL A 29 -29.20 -4.71 -44.55
N VAL A 30 -28.54 -4.32 -45.65
CA VAL A 30 -27.08 -4.11 -45.66
C VAL A 30 -26.70 -2.93 -44.77
N ALA A 31 -27.38 -1.79 -44.87
CA ALA A 31 -27.13 -0.63 -44.03
C ALA A 31 -27.38 -0.96 -42.54
N GLY A 32 -28.50 -1.62 -42.23
CA GLY A 32 -28.80 -2.09 -40.88
C GLY A 32 -27.74 -3.07 -40.35
N GLY A 33 -27.26 -3.99 -41.19
CA GLY A 33 -26.18 -4.92 -40.85
C GLY A 33 -24.83 -4.23 -40.60
N ILE A 34 -24.49 -3.20 -41.38
CA ILE A 34 -23.28 -2.39 -41.18
C ILE A 34 -23.38 -1.63 -39.85
N VAL A 35 -24.50 -0.95 -39.59
CA VAL A 35 -24.72 -0.24 -38.32
C VAL A 35 -24.65 -1.21 -37.15
N PHE A 36 -25.33 -2.36 -37.24
CA PHE A 36 -25.30 -3.41 -36.23
C PHE A 36 -23.87 -3.90 -35.94
N PHE A 37 -23.05 -4.09 -36.98
CA PHE A 37 -21.68 -4.59 -36.83
C PHE A 37 -20.70 -3.54 -36.29
N TYR A 38 -20.88 -2.27 -36.68
CA TYR A 38 -19.95 -1.19 -36.31
C TYR A 38 -20.33 -0.48 -35.00
N GLU A 39 -21.60 -0.16 -34.82
CA GLU A 39 -22.13 0.59 -33.67
C GLU A 39 -22.69 -0.33 -32.58
N GLY A 40 -22.92 -1.61 -32.89
CA GLY A 40 -23.63 -2.52 -32.01
C GLY A 40 -25.15 -2.39 -32.20
N VAL A 41 -25.90 -3.23 -31.49
CA VAL A 41 -27.36 -3.17 -31.54
C VAL A 41 -27.85 -2.13 -30.55
N PRO A 42 -28.70 -1.15 -30.93
CA PRO A 42 -29.27 -0.18 -30.01
C PRO A 42 -30.36 -0.83 -29.13
N ILE A 43 -30.02 -1.90 -28.41
CA ILE A 43 -30.92 -2.57 -27.47
C ILE A 43 -30.61 -2.04 -26.08
N GLY A 44 -31.03 -0.80 -25.85
CA GLY A 44 -30.85 -0.09 -24.58
C GLY A 44 -31.10 -0.90 -23.30
N PRO A 45 -32.13 -1.78 -23.21
CA PRO A 45 -32.44 -2.50 -21.97
C PRO A 45 -31.89 -3.93 -21.84
N LEU A 46 -31.44 -4.60 -22.91
CA LEU A 46 -30.99 -6.02 -22.80
C LEU A 46 -29.60 -6.16 -22.16
N ARG A 47 -28.78 -5.10 -22.17
CA ARG A 47 -27.46 -5.05 -21.51
C ARG A 47 -27.52 -5.17 -19.98
N TYR A 48 -28.67 -4.88 -19.37
CA TYR A 48 -28.85 -4.87 -17.91
C TYR A 48 -29.40 -6.17 -17.36
N ILE A 49 -29.62 -7.19 -18.19
CA ILE A 49 -30.09 -8.49 -17.73
C ILE A 49 -28.89 -9.26 -17.16
N PRO A 50 -28.83 -9.56 -15.86
CA PRO A 50 -27.64 -10.09 -15.19
C PRO A 50 -27.16 -11.45 -15.75
N TYR A 51 -28.04 -12.20 -16.41
CA TYR A 51 -27.70 -13.49 -17.03
C TYR A 51 -27.50 -13.44 -18.55
N ALA A 52 -28.14 -12.51 -19.26
CA ALA A 52 -28.06 -12.41 -20.73
C ALA A 52 -27.04 -11.37 -21.20
N GLY A 53 -26.74 -10.36 -20.38
CA GLY A 53 -25.78 -9.30 -20.64
C GLY A 53 -24.37 -9.81 -20.99
N PRO A 54 -23.76 -10.75 -20.24
CA PRO A 54 -22.39 -11.21 -20.53
C PRO A 54 -22.26 -11.95 -21.86
N VAL A 55 -23.30 -12.70 -22.25
CA VAL A 55 -23.30 -13.51 -23.48
C VAL A 55 -23.60 -12.63 -24.70
N LEU A 56 -24.52 -11.66 -24.54
CA LEU A 56 -24.92 -10.74 -25.58
C LEU A 56 -23.99 -9.53 -25.73
N ALA A 57 -23.12 -9.24 -24.75
CA ALA A 57 -22.13 -8.16 -24.81
C ALA A 57 -21.27 -8.25 -26.09
N SER A 58 -20.88 -9.45 -26.53
CA SER A 58 -20.12 -9.62 -27.78
C SER A 58 -20.87 -9.22 -29.07
N LEU A 59 -22.21 -9.25 -29.02
CA LEU A 59 -23.14 -8.92 -30.11
C LEU A 59 -23.69 -7.49 -30.00
N VAL A 60 -23.80 -6.97 -28.78
CA VAL A 60 -24.39 -5.66 -28.46
C VAL A 60 -23.32 -4.57 -28.37
N ASP A 61 -22.11 -4.91 -27.90
CA ASP A 61 -21.01 -3.96 -27.79
C ASP A 61 -20.32 -3.81 -29.16
N GLY A 62 -20.35 -2.59 -29.69
CA GLY A 62 -19.66 -2.25 -30.92
C GLY A 62 -18.14 -2.37 -30.78
N ARG A 63 -17.39 -2.18 -31.88
CA ARG A 63 -15.91 -2.14 -31.83
C ARG A 63 -15.42 -1.11 -30.80
N VAL A 64 -16.08 0.04 -30.76
CA VAL A 64 -15.71 1.18 -29.89
C VAL A 64 -15.82 0.80 -28.41
N ASP A 65 -16.89 0.13 -28.00
CA ASP A 65 -17.10 -0.28 -26.60
C ASP A 65 -16.07 -1.35 -26.17
N ARG A 66 -15.69 -2.25 -27.07
CA ARG A 66 -14.63 -3.24 -26.83
C ARG A 66 -13.25 -2.61 -26.64
N GLU A 67 -12.93 -1.60 -27.45
CA GLU A 67 -11.68 -0.83 -27.31
C GLU A 67 -11.66 -0.03 -26.01
N TYR A 68 -12.78 0.59 -25.62
CA TYR A 68 -12.90 1.26 -24.31
C TYR A 68 -12.70 0.29 -23.14
N ALA A 69 -13.31 -0.90 -23.20
CA ALA A 69 -13.14 -1.92 -22.16
C ALA A 69 -11.71 -2.47 -22.10
N ALA A 70 -11.04 -2.62 -23.25
CA ALA A 70 -9.63 -2.99 -23.32
C ALA A 70 -8.73 -1.89 -22.73
N GLY A 71 -9.01 -0.63 -23.05
CA GLY A 71 -8.31 0.54 -22.51
C GLY A 71 -8.41 0.63 -20.99
N GLN A 72 -9.61 0.46 -20.42
CA GLN A 72 -9.81 0.46 -18.96
C GLN A 72 -9.04 -0.66 -18.26
N LYS A 73 -8.97 -1.86 -18.86
CA LYS A 73 -8.19 -2.97 -18.30
C LYS A 73 -6.69 -2.68 -18.32
N ALA A 74 -6.18 -2.05 -19.39
CA ALA A 74 -4.78 -1.66 -19.49
C ALA A 74 -4.41 -0.58 -18.46
N GLU A 75 -5.28 0.42 -18.29
CA GLU A 75 -5.09 1.48 -17.29
C GLU A 75 -5.11 0.94 -15.85
N ALA A 76 -6.06 0.03 -15.56
CA ALA A 76 -6.12 -0.64 -14.26
C ALA A 76 -4.86 -1.46 -13.97
N ALA A 77 -4.30 -2.15 -14.96
CA ALA A 77 -3.05 -2.90 -14.81
C ALA A 77 -1.87 -1.97 -14.50
N LEU A 78 -1.72 -0.86 -15.25
CA LEU A 78 -0.68 0.14 -14.98
C LEU A 78 -0.81 0.76 -13.59
N TRP A 79 -2.03 1.00 -13.14
CA TRP A 79 -2.28 1.52 -11.80
C TRP A 79 -1.86 0.52 -10.71
N GLN A 80 -2.16 -0.76 -10.89
CA GLN A 80 -1.74 -1.82 -9.97
C GLN A 80 -0.21 -1.97 -9.91
N GLU A 81 0.47 -1.84 -11.05
CA GLU A 81 1.94 -1.85 -11.09
C GLU A 81 2.54 -0.66 -10.32
N ARG A 82 1.99 0.54 -10.50
CA ARG A 82 2.41 1.74 -9.74
C ARG A 82 2.22 1.55 -8.24
N LEU A 83 1.07 1.01 -7.83
CA LEU A 83 0.80 0.72 -6.42
C LEU A 83 1.79 -0.31 -5.84
N ARG A 84 2.12 -1.37 -6.60
CA ARG A 84 3.14 -2.34 -6.19
C ARG A 84 4.51 -1.69 -6.01
N LEU A 85 4.94 -0.87 -6.96
CA LEU A 85 6.23 -0.18 -6.87
C LEU A 85 6.28 0.78 -5.67
N ALA A 86 5.21 1.53 -5.43
CA ALA A 86 5.10 2.41 -4.27
C ALA A 86 5.15 1.63 -2.95
N ALA A 87 4.50 0.47 -2.87
CA ALA A 87 4.55 -0.39 -1.70
C ALA A 87 5.96 -0.96 -1.44
N ILE A 88 6.69 -1.34 -2.49
CA ILE A 88 8.08 -1.81 -2.38
C ILE A 88 8.99 -0.69 -1.88
N ALA A 89 8.85 0.53 -2.42
CA ALA A 89 9.62 1.69 -1.98
C ALA A 89 9.37 2.02 -0.51
N GLN A 90 8.10 2.05 -0.08
CA GLN A 90 7.76 2.25 1.34
C GLN A 90 8.32 1.14 2.23
N ALA A 91 8.28 -0.12 1.79
CA ALA A 91 8.86 -1.23 2.54
C ALA A 91 10.40 -1.14 2.65
N ALA A 92 11.07 -0.56 1.66
CA ALA A 92 12.50 -0.28 1.74
C ALA A 92 12.79 0.85 2.74
N ASP A 93 12.04 1.95 2.65
CA ASP A 93 12.18 3.10 3.56
C ASP A 93 11.89 2.76 5.02
N THR A 94 10.93 1.86 5.29
CA THR A 94 10.65 1.42 6.66
C THR A 94 11.75 0.52 7.19
N LYS A 95 12.36 -0.33 6.35
CA LYS A 95 13.50 -1.17 6.75
C LYS A 95 14.73 -0.33 7.08
N THR A 96 15.05 0.68 6.29
CA THR A 96 16.19 1.56 6.57
C THR A 96 15.98 2.32 7.88
N ARG A 97 14.79 2.90 8.09
CA ARG A 97 14.45 3.54 9.37
C ARG A 97 14.52 2.58 10.56
N GLN A 98 14.10 1.33 10.37
CA GLN A 98 14.20 0.33 11.44
C GLN A 98 15.66 0.01 11.76
N GLN A 99 16.52 -0.11 10.76
CA GLN A 99 17.95 -0.30 10.97
C GLN A 99 18.59 0.87 11.73
N ASP A 100 18.20 2.11 11.42
CA ASP A 100 18.68 3.29 12.14
C ASP A 100 18.23 3.29 13.62
N ILE A 101 16.98 2.89 13.88
CA ILE A 101 16.46 2.75 15.25
C ILE A 101 17.20 1.66 16.01
N ASP A 102 17.42 0.51 15.38
CA ASP A 102 18.10 -0.62 16.01
C ASP A 102 19.57 -0.26 16.33
N ALA A 103 20.24 0.46 15.43
CA ALA A 103 21.60 0.98 15.67
C ALA A 103 21.62 2.00 16.83
N ALA A 104 20.70 2.96 16.85
CA ALA A 104 20.60 3.93 17.94
C ALA A 104 20.27 3.27 19.29
N ALA A 105 19.46 2.20 19.29
CA ALA A 105 19.14 1.43 20.48
C ALA A 105 20.38 0.68 21.02
N GLN A 106 21.21 0.11 20.14
CA GLN A 106 22.47 -0.52 20.52
C GLN A 106 23.44 0.50 21.13
N GLU A 107 23.63 1.66 20.49
CA GLU A 107 24.47 2.72 21.05
C GLU A 107 24.00 3.18 22.43
N TYR A 108 22.67 3.27 22.63
CA TYR A 108 22.12 3.65 23.93
C TYR A 108 22.42 2.61 25.01
N ILE A 109 22.29 1.32 24.69
CA ILE A 109 22.60 0.21 25.59
C ILE A 109 24.09 0.20 25.94
N ASP A 110 24.96 0.38 24.94
CA ASP A 110 26.41 0.44 25.13
C ASP A 110 26.81 1.60 26.04
N ARG A 111 26.19 2.77 25.84
CA ARG A 111 26.38 3.94 26.73
C ARG A 111 25.94 3.62 28.15
N GLN A 112 24.76 3.02 28.35
CA GLN A 112 24.30 2.63 29.68
C GLN A 112 25.27 1.67 30.37
N HIS A 113 25.82 0.68 29.66
CA HIS A 113 26.82 -0.23 30.21
C HIS A 113 28.12 0.49 30.59
N SER A 114 28.58 1.41 29.73
CA SER A 114 29.77 2.22 30.02
C SER A 114 29.58 3.13 31.24
N ASP A 115 28.41 3.75 31.36
CA ASP A 115 28.08 4.62 32.49
C ASP A 115 27.92 3.82 33.78
N ALA A 116 27.31 2.64 33.73
CA ALA A 116 27.22 1.75 34.88
C ALA A 116 28.61 1.33 35.41
N GLY A 117 29.54 1.01 34.49
CA GLY A 117 30.93 0.73 34.84
C GLY A 117 31.62 1.94 35.48
N ARG A 118 31.46 3.11 34.89
CA ARG A 118 32.04 4.37 35.39
C ARG A 118 31.49 4.76 36.76
N ILE A 119 30.19 4.60 36.98
CA ILE A 119 29.55 4.86 38.28
C ILE A 119 30.07 3.86 39.32
N ALA A 120 30.18 2.57 38.99
CA ALA A 120 30.69 1.56 39.90
C ALA A 120 32.16 1.83 40.29
N GLU A 121 32.98 2.27 39.34
CA GLU A 121 34.37 2.69 39.59
C GLU A 121 34.43 3.92 40.50
N LEU A 122 33.65 4.98 40.20
CA LEU A 122 33.56 6.16 41.05
C LEU A 122 33.08 5.82 42.47
N GLN A 123 32.13 4.90 42.61
CA GLN A 123 31.66 4.42 43.91
C GLN A 123 32.75 3.67 44.69
N ARG A 124 33.62 2.89 44.02
CA ARG A 124 34.77 2.25 44.68
C ARG A 124 35.80 3.29 45.13
N ALA A 125 36.17 4.22 44.25
CA ALA A 125 37.09 5.30 44.58
C ALA A 125 36.62 6.13 45.78
N HIS A 126 35.31 6.45 45.85
CA HIS A 126 34.72 7.11 47.01
C HIS A 126 34.86 6.29 48.30
N LYS A 127 34.60 4.98 48.26
CA LYS A 127 34.77 4.10 49.42
C LYS A 127 36.23 4.02 49.86
N ASP A 128 37.16 4.00 48.93
CA ASP A 128 38.59 3.95 49.24
C ASP A 128 39.08 5.28 49.87
N GLU A 129 38.61 6.43 49.39
CA GLU A 129 38.87 7.75 50.00
C GLU A 129 38.31 7.87 51.43
N ASP A 130 37.13 7.31 51.69
CA ASP A 130 36.52 7.34 53.03
C ASP A 130 37.23 6.40 54.03
N ASN A 131 37.96 5.39 53.55
CA ASN A 131 38.73 4.44 54.37
C ASN A 131 40.17 4.90 54.65
N VAL A 132 40.60 6.07 54.17
CA VAL A 132 41.94 6.59 54.45
C VAL A 132 42.06 6.96 55.93
N PRO A 133 43.08 6.44 56.66
CA PRO A 133 43.28 6.77 58.07
C PRO A 133 43.43 8.28 58.27
N PRO A 134 42.86 8.87 59.34
CA PRO A 134 42.99 10.30 59.60
C PRO A 134 44.46 10.68 59.77
N ASP A 135 44.89 11.68 58.99
CA ASP A 135 46.23 12.26 59.05
C ASP A 135 46.46 12.90 60.43
N PRO A 136 47.43 12.41 61.23
CA PRO A 136 47.65 12.88 62.61
C PRO A 136 48.16 14.33 62.69
N THR A 137 48.54 14.94 61.55
CA THR A 137 49.04 16.33 61.50
C THR A 137 47.97 17.39 61.21
N LYS A 138 46.72 17.01 60.96
CA LYS A 138 45.62 17.96 60.67
C LYS A 138 44.58 17.98 61.79
N PRO A 139 44.09 19.17 62.21
CA PRO A 139 43.04 19.24 63.23
C PRO A 139 41.80 18.50 62.74
N ALA A 140 41.23 17.66 63.59
CA ALA A 140 40.02 16.90 63.32
C ALA A 140 38.82 17.85 63.17
N VAL A 141 38.63 18.40 61.97
CA VAL A 141 37.43 19.17 61.64
C VAL A 141 36.26 18.19 61.55
N CYS A 142 35.26 18.38 62.41
CA CYS A 142 34.03 17.61 62.41
C CYS A 142 33.41 17.60 61.00
N ARG A 143 33.50 16.47 60.30
CA ARG A 143 32.80 16.28 59.02
C ARG A 143 31.29 16.25 59.27
N PRO A 144 30.48 17.05 58.56
CA PRO A 144 29.03 16.82 58.52
C PRO A 144 28.76 15.46 57.87
N ALA A 145 27.91 14.65 58.51
CA ALA A 145 27.56 13.32 58.02
C ALA A 145 26.94 13.40 56.61
N GLY A 146 27.54 12.74 55.62
CA GLY A 146 27.01 12.61 54.26
C GLY A 146 27.79 13.32 53.15
N ILE A 147 28.90 14.00 53.43
CA ILE A 147 29.75 14.64 52.41
C ILE A 147 31.07 13.87 52.26
N SER A 148 31.41 13.45 51.04
CA SER A 148 32.64 12.69 50.77
C SER A 148 33.90 13.53 51.01
N ALA A 149 34.99 12.83 51.36
CA ALA A 149 36.29 13.43 51.64
C ALA A 149 36.75 14.44 50.57
N GLY A 150 36.78 14.03 49.30
CA GLY A 150 37.21 14.88 48.19
C GLY A 150 36.35 16.14 47.97
N VAL A 151 35.03 16.05 48.15
CA VAL A 151 34.11 17.19 48.01
C VAL A 151 34.31 18.20 49.15
N SER A 152 34.51 17.71 50.38
CA SER A 152 34.78 18.58 51.53
C SER A 152 36.07 19.40 51.39
N THR A 153 37.15 18.79 50.89
CA THR A 153 38.43 19.49 50.64
C THR A 153 38.34 20.52 49.53
N ARG A 154 37.55 20.26 48.47
CA ARG A 154 37.36 21.23 47.39
C ARG A 154 36.47 22.40 47.80
N LEU A 155 35.46 22.16 48.63
CA LEU A 155 34.63 23.22 49.21
C LEU A 155 35.43 24.09 50.19
N ASP A 156 36.27 23.49 51.03
CA ASP A 156 37.15 24.23 51.95
C ASP A 156 38.19 25.11 51.22
N ALA A 157 38.64 24.67 50.03
CA ALA A 157 39.54 25.46 49.19
C ALA A 157 38.88 26.68 48.51
N ILE A 158 37.56 26.69 48.34
CA ILE A 158 36.80 27.78 47.70
C ILE A 158 36.27 28.79 48.74
N GLY A 159 36.06 28.34 49.99
CA GLY A 159 35.45 29.14 51.07
C GLY A 159 36.42 29.98 51.91
N ARG A 160 37.70 30.07 51.54
CA ARG A 160 38.70 30.92 52.21
C ARG A 160 39.01 32.18 51.42
#